data_AF-A0A316IJK3-F1
#
_entry.id   AF-A0A316IJK3-F1
#
_cell.length_a   1.000
_cell.length_b   1.000
_cell.length_c   1.000
_cell.angle_alpha   90.00
_cell.angle_beta   90.00
_cell.angle_gamma   90.00
#
_symmetry.space_group_name_H-M   'P 1'
#
loop_
_entity.id
_entity.type
_entity.pdbx_description
1 polymer ?
#
loop_
_entity_poly.entity_id
_entity_poly.type
_entity_poly.pdbx_seq_one_letter_code
_entity_poly.pdbx_strand_id
1 'polypeptide(L)'
;MPTPLTLPCPHCGALNRVPPERAGERPSCGRCKQALFTGQPVELTAASFDAIAGRGDLPVLVDFWAPWCGPCRGFAPVFAQAARDHEPRLRLAKVDTDAQPSLAQRFGIRSIPTLVLLRGGREIARQAGAPSAAQLRQFVQDALAG
;
A
#
# COMPACT_ATOMS: atom_id res chain seq x y z
N MET A 1 -8.36 24.98 -10.81
CA MET A 1 -7.24 24.02 -10.99
C MET A 1 -7.43 22.93 -9.94
N PRO A 2 -7.27 21.64 -10.28
CA PRO A 2 -7.41 20.57 -9.30
C PRO A 2 -6.31 20.69 -8.22
N THR A 3 -6.65 20.39 -6.97
CA THR A 3 -5.70 20.43 -5.85
C THR A 3 -4.59 19.39 -6.08
N PRO A 4 -3.30 19.76 -5.95
CA PRO A 4 -2.19 18.82 -6.07
C PRO A 4 -2.28 17.70 -5.03
N LEU A 5 -2.00 16.46 -5.46
CA LEU A 5 -1.87 15.32 -4.57
C LEU A 5 -0.58 15.43 -3.75
N THR A 6 -0.68 15.15 -2.46
CA THR A 6 0.46 14.97 -1.56
C THR A 6 0.80 13.49 -1.51
N LEU A 7 1.93 13.13 -2.12
CA LEU A 7 2.43 11.77 -2.27
C LEU A 7 3.69 11.54 -1.44
N PRO A 8 3.64 10.71 -0.39
CA PRO A 8 4.85 10.24 0.26
C PRO A 8 5.69 9.40 -0.71
N CYS A 9 6.99 9.67 -0.72
CA CYS A 9 7.95 8.86 -1.47
C CYS A 9 8.13 7.49 -0.80
N PRO A 10 7.98 6.37 -1.53
CA PRO A 10 8.12 5.04 -0.97
C PRO A 10 9.56 4.70 -0.54
N HIS A 11 10.54 5.52 -0.92
CA HIS A 11 11.96 5.27 -0.65
C HIS A 11 12.52 6.08 0.52
N CYS A 12 12.11 7.34 0.67
CA CYS A 12 12.66 8.24 1.70
C CYS A 12 11.60 8.94 2.55
N GLY A 13 10.31 8.66 2.33
CA GLY A 13 9.20 9.25 3.10
C GLY A 13 8.96 10.74 2.85
N ALA A 14 9.73 11.41 1.97
CA ALA A 14 9.51 12.81 1.65
C ALA A 14 8.14 13.03 0.99
N LEU A 15 7.45 14.09 1.37
CA LEU A 15 6.17 14.48 0.77
C LEU A 15 6.42 15.22 -0.55
N ASN A 16 5.75 14.79 -1.60
CA ASN A 16 5.83 15.37 -2.93
C ASN A 16 4.45 15.90 -3.33
N ARG A 17 4.39 17.13 -3.86
CA ARG A 17 3.16 17.66 -4.45
C ARG A 17 3.16 17.38 -5.94
N VAL A 18 2.18 16.61 -6.40
CA VAL A 18 2.06 16.18 -7.79
C VAL A 18 0.68 16.60 -8.31
N PRO A 19 0.60 17.40 -9.39
CA PRO A 19 -0.68 17.67 -10.03
C PRO A 19 -1.36 16.36 -10.46
N PRO A 20 -2.65 16.13 -10.19
CA PRO A 20 -3.31 14.85 -10.45
C PRO A 20 -3.14 14.37 -11.90
N GLU A 21 -3.17 15.29 -12.86
CA GLU A 21 -2.99 15.02 -14.29
C GLU A 21 -1.60 14.46 -14.63
N ARG A 22 -0.58 14.75 -13.80
CA ARG A 22 0.80 14.28 -13.99
C ARG A 22 1.13 13.04 -13.17
N ALA A 23 0.21 12.53 -12.34
CA ALA A 23 0.48 11.36 -11.52
C ALA A 23 0.77 10.10 -12.37
N GLY A 24 0.19 10.01 -13.57
CA GLY A 24 0.45 8.94 -14.54
C GLY A 24 1.78 9.08 -15.31
N GLU A 25 2.44 10.23 -15.27
CA GLU A 25 3.69 10.52 -16.01
C GLU A 25 4.94 9.98 -15.31
N ARG A 26 4.79 9.05 -14.35
CA ARG A 26 5.90 8.50 -13.54
C ARG A 26 6.72 9.59 -12.83
N PRO A 27 6.08 10.43 -11.98
CA PRO A 27 6.77 11.48 -11.25
C PRO A 27 7.88 10.91 -10.35
N SER A 28 8.96 11.68 -10.20
CA SER A 28 10.08 11.36 -9.31
C SER A 28 10.02 12.19 -8.03
N CYS A 29 10.63 11.66 -6.97
CA CYS A 29 10.74 12.32 -5.68
C CYS A 29 11.68 13.53 -5.78
N GLY A 30 11.24 14.70 -5.31
CA GLY A 30 12.05 15.92 -5.27
C GLY A 30 13.31 15.78 -4.41
N ARG A 31 13.29 14.92 -3.39
CA ARG A 31 14.40 14.69 -2.45
C ARG A 31 15.39 13.62 -2.95
N CYS A 32 14.96 12.37 -3.10
CA CYS A 32 15.86 11.26 -3.45
C CYS A 32 15.92 10.94 -4.96
N LYS A 33 15.14 11.64 -5.79
CA LYS A 33 15.07 11.49 -7.25
C LYS A 33 14.56 10.14 -7.78
N GLN A 34 14.23 9.20 -6.92
CA GLN A 34 13.62 7.92 -7.30
C GLN A 34 12.14 8.08 -7.68
N ALA A 35 11.64 7.16 -8.51
CA ALA A 35 10.24 7.15 -8.95
C ALA A 35 9.27 7.04 -7.76
N LEU A 36 8.14 7.75 -7.81
CA LEU A 36 7.09 7.65 -6.80
C LEU A 36 6.22 6.40 -6.96
N PHE A 37 6.23 5.80 -8.15
CA PHE A 37 5.44 4.64 -8.54
C PHE A 37 6.36 3.65 -9.25
N THR A 38 6.41 2.42 -8.78
CA THR A 38 7.33 1.37 -9.27
C THR A 38 6.60 0.16 -9.82
N GLY A 39 5.27 0.11 -9.71
CA GLY A 39 4.43 -1.03 -10.03
C GLY A 39 4.67 -2.23 -9.11
N GLN A 40 5.25 -2.01 -7.93
CA GLN A 40 5.59 -3.07 -6.97
C GLN A 40 5.09 -2.72 -5.57
N PRO A 41 4.66 -3.70 -4.76
CA PRO A 41 4.35 -3.47 -3.37
C PRO A 41 5.54 -2.92 -2.60
N VAL A 42 5.31 -1.86 -1.84
CA VAL A 42 6.34 -1.23 -0.99
C VAL A 42 6.50 -2.02 0.31
N GLU A 43 7.72 -2.42 0.67
CA GLU A 43 7.99 -2.98 1.99
C GLU A 43 7.91 -1.87 3.05
N LEU A 44 7.08 -2.07 4.07
CA LEU A 44 6.96 -1.14 5.18
C LEU A 44 7.54 -1.76 6.45
N THR A 45 8.30 -0.94 7.17
CA THR A 45 8.81 -1.24 8.50
C THR A 45 8.19 -0.28 9.50
N ALA A 46 8.31 -0.57 10.81
CA ALA A 46 7.85 0.35 11.85
C ALA A 46 8.43 1.78 11.67
N ALA A 47 9.65 1.91 11.15
CA ALA A 47 10.30 3.19 10.92
C ALA A 47 9.72 3.95 9.69
N SER A 48 9.26 3.24 8.66
CA SER A 48 8.78 3.86 7.41
C SER A 48 7.26 3.98 7.32
N PHE A 49 6.52 3.19 8.11
CA PHE A 49 5.08 3.02 8.00
C PHE A 49 4.32 4.34 8.07
N ASP A 50 4.48 5.12 9.15
CA ASP A 50 3.72 6.35 9.33
C ASP A 50 4.09 7.42 8.30
N ALA A 51 5.32 7.42 7.80
CA ALA A 51 5.74 8.35 6.76
C ALA A 51 5.11 8.02 5.39
N ILE A 52 4.94 6.74 5.07
CA ILE A 52 4.53 6.28 3.73
C ILE A 52 3.03 5.96 3.65
N ALA A 53 2.47 5.29 4.67
CA ALA A 53 1.09 4.84 4.73
C ALA A 53 0.22 5.68 5.67
N GLY A 54 0.84 6.39 6.61
CA GLY A 54 0.15 7.28 7.55
C GLY A 54 -0.15 8.67 7.01
N ARG A 55 0.42 9.04 5.86
CA ARG A 55 0.39 10.40 5.30
C ARG A 55 -0.01 10.37 3.82
N GLY A 56 -0.44 11.52 3.33
CA GLY A 56 -0.73 11.74 1.92
C GLY A 56 -2.14 11.36 1.50
N ASP A 57 -2.42 11.62 0.23
CA ASP A 57 -3.78 11.60 -0.31
C ASP A 57 -4.17 10.27 -0.95
N LEU A 58 -3.18 9.40 -1.22
CA LEU A 58 -3.45 8.07 -1.77
C LEU A 58 -3.85 7.09 -0.67
N PRO A 59 -4.92 6.31 -0.87
CA PRO A 59 -5.14 5.11 -0.08
C PRO A 59 -3.95 4.14 -0.18
N VAL A 60 -3.75 3.35 0.86
CA VAL A 60 -2.69 2.33 0.91
C VAL A 60 -3.29 1.00 1.32
N LEU A 61 -3.16 -0.01 0.47
CA LEU A 61 -3.54 -1.39 0.77
C LEU A 61 -2.30 -2.15 1.27
N VAL A 62 -2.34 -2.61 2.51
CA VAL A 62 -1.23 -3.30 3.17
C VAL A 62 -1.52 -4.79 3.28
N ASP A 63 -0.64 -5.63 2.75
CA ASP A 63 -0.61 -7.08 2.98
C ASP A 63 0.28 -7.41 4.18
N PHE A 64 -0.32 -7.87 5.27
CA PHE A 64 0.38 -8.41 6.42
C PHE A 64 0.64 -9.89 6.20
N TRP A 65 1.91 -10.26 6.09
CA TRP A 65 2.36 -11.57 5.62
C TRP A 65 3.54 -12.11 6.44
N ALA A 66 4.02 -13.31 6.11
CA ALA A 66 5.28 -13.87 6.61
C ALA A 66 5.86 -14.86 5.58
N PRO A 67 7.20 -15.08 5.53
CA PRO A 67 7.84 -15.90 4.50
C PRO A 67 7.49 -17.39 4.57
N TRP A 68 7.26 -17.92 5.76
CA TRP A 68 6.90 -19.32 5.98
C TRP A 68 5.44 -19.63 5.62
N CYS A 69 4.58 -18.62 5.53
CA CYS A 69 3.16 -18.76 5.22
C CYS A 69 2.93 -19.16 3.76
N GLY A 70 2.48 -20.40 3.54
CA GLY A 70 2.18 -20.94 2.22
C GLY A 70 1.17 -20.11 1.41
N PRO A 71 -0.02 -19.78 1.96
CA PRO A 71 -0.99 -18.91 1.29
C PRO A 71 -0.43 -17.53 0.93
N CYS A 72 0.41 -16.94 1.79
CA CYS A 72 1.05 -15.65 1.55
C CYS A 72 1.96 -15.72 0.30
N ARG A 73 2.79 -16.77 0.19
CA ARG A 73 3.64 -16.97 -0.98
C ARG A 73 2.84 -17.15 -2.27
N GLY A 74 1.72 -17.90 -2.21
CA GLY A 74 0.83 -18.07 -3.36
C GLY A 74 0.11 -16.78 -3.77
N PHE A 75 -0.17 -15.90 -2.81
CA PHE A 75 -0.85 -14.63 -3.04
C PHE A 75 0.07 -13.50 -3.53
N ALA A 76 1.36 -13.53 -3.17
CA ALA A 76 2.34 -12.52 -3.55
C ALA A 76 2.31 -12.10 -5.04
N PRO A 77 2.26 -13.00 -6.04
CA PRO A 77 2.19 -12.59 -7.45
C PRO A 77 0.88 -11.86 -7.80
N VAL A 78 -0.25 -12.24 -7.19
CA VAL A 78 -1.54 -11.56 -7.38
C VAL A 78 -1.46 -10.14 -6.82
N PHE A 79 -0.90 -9.99 -5.62
CA PHE A 79 -0.73 -8.70 -4.98
C PHE A 79 0.24 -7.79 -5.76
N ALA A 80 1.32 -8.35 -6.30
CA ALA A 80 2.26 -7.61 -7.15
C ALA A 80 1.63 -7.16 -8.47
N GLN A 81 0.74 -7.96 -9.07
CA GLN A 81 -0.01 -7.53 -10.26
C GLN A 81 -0.98 -6.40 -9.91
N ALA A 82 -1.69 -6.49 -8.79
CA ALA A 82 -2.57 -5.42 -8.34
C ALA A 82 -1.81 -4.10 -8.12
N ALA A 83 -0.54 -4.14 -7.70
CA ALA A 83 0.28 -2.94 -7.57
C ALA A 83 0.43 -2.20 -8.91
N ARG A 84 0.65 -2.95 -10.00
CA ARG A 84 0.75 -2.39 -11.36
C ARG A 84 -0.58 -1.83 -11.85
N ASP A 85 -1.67 -2.53 -11.57
CA ASP A 85 -2.99 -2.18 -12.10
C ASP A 85 -3.61 -0.96 -11.41
N HIS A 86 -3.25 -0.74 -10.14
CA HIS A 86 -3.86 0.26 -9.29
C HIS A 86 -3.04 1.56 -9.15
N GLU A 87 -1.74 1.53 -9.40
CA GLU A 87 -0.96 2.77 -9.48
C GLU A 87 -1.42 3.66 -10.65
N PRO A 88 -1.45 5.00 -10.49
CA PRO A 88 -1.05 5.77 -9.32
C PRO A 88 -2.18 6.02 -8.29
N ARG A 89 -3.35 5.38 -8.43
CA ARG A 89 -4.56 5.70 -7.65
C ARG A 89 -4.60 5.06 -6.26
N LEU A 90 -3.93 3.93 -6.08
CA LEU A 90 -3.81 3.20 -4.81
C LEU A 90 -2.39 2.67 -4.71
N ARG A 91 -1.79 2.81 -3.53
CA ARG A 91 -0.49 2.20 -3.26
C ARG A 91 -0.68 0.84 -2.61
N LEU A 92 0.04 -0.15 -3.11
CA LEU A 92 0.14 -1.45 -2.44
C LEU A 92 1.43 -1.49 -1.63
N ALA A 93 1.33 -2.06 -0.44
CA ALA A 93 2.41 -2.19 0.51
C ALA A 93 2.33 -3.55 1.20
N LYS A 94 3.44 -4.01 1.76
CA LYS A 94 3.49 -5.25 2.52
C LYS A 94 4.28 -5.05 3.81
N VAL A 95 3.90 -5.79 4.83
CA VAL A 95 4.53 -5.82 6.15
C VAL A 95 4.76 -7.27 6.52
N ASP A 96 6.03 -7.65 6.64
CA ASP A 96 6.39 -8.92 7.28
C ASP A 96 6.10 -8.84 8.79
N THR A 97 5.14 -9.65 9.24
CA THR A 97 4.66 -9.66 10.63
C THR A 97 5.66 -10.26 11.62
N ASP A 98 6.57 -11.14 11.18
CA ASP A 98 7.64 -11.67 12.03
C ASP A 98 8.74 -10.62 12.22
N ALA A 99 9.06 -9.89 11.15
CA ALA A 99 10.07 -8.82 11.20
C ALA A 99 9.53 -7.55 11.87
N GLN A 100 8.21 -7.31 11.83
CA GLN A 100 7.54 -6.11 12.34
C GLN A 100 6.41 -6.44 13.33
N PRO A 101 6.71 -7.10 14.47
CA PRO A 101 5.69 -7.56 15.42
C PRO A 101 4.89 -6.39 16.03
N SER A 102 5.50 -5.22 16.18
CA SER A 102 4.82 -4.01 16.66
C SER A 102 3.74 -3.51 15.70
N LEU A 103 3.96 -3.62 14.39
CA LEU A 103 2.93 -3.30 13.38
C LEU A 103 1.82 -4.36 13.37
N ALA A 104 2.18 -5.65 13.46
CA ALA A 104 1.20 -6.73 13.57
C ALA A 104 0.29 -6.52 14.79
N GLN A 105 0.87 -6.15 15.94
CA GLN A 105 0.12 -5.83 17.16
C GLN A 105 -0.74 -4.57 16.98
N ARG A 106 -0.19 -3.48 16.43
CA ARG A 106 -0.90 -2.22 16.20
C ARG A 106 -2.18 -2.40 15.37
N PHE A 107 -2.14 -3.28 14.35
CA PHE A 107 -3.28 -3.56 13.47
C PHE A 107 -4.10 -4.80 13.91
N GLY A 108 -3.76 -5.39 15.05
CA GLY A 108 -4.48 -6.54 15.60
C GLY A 108 -4.51 -7.74 14.65
N ILE A 109 -3.38 -8.02 13.97
CA ILE A 109 -3.28 -9.12 13.01
C ILE A 109 -3.29 -10.46 13.75
N ARG A 110 -4.32 -11.29 13.47
CA ARG A 110 -4.52 -12.60 14.11
C ARG A 110 -4.30 -13.78 13.16
N SER A 111 -4.27 -13.51 11.86
CA SER A 111 -4.07 -14.49 10.80
C SER A 111 -3.38 -13.81 9.62
N ILE A 112 -2.65 -14.58 8.83
CA ILE A 112 -1.98 -14.09 7.62
C ILE A 112 -2.28 -15.00 6.42
N PRO A 113 -2.36 -14.44 5.18
CA PRO A 113 -2.28 -13.01 4.91
C PRO A 113 -3.53 -12.27 5.41
N THR A 114 -3.36 -11.01 5.81
CA THR A 114 -4.48 -10.10 6.09
C THR A 114 -4.24 -8.79 5.37
N LEU A 115 -5.25 -8.35 4.63
CA LEU A 115 -5.24 -7.09 3.89
C LEU A 115 -5.91 -6.01 4.73
N VAL A 116 -5.26 -4.85 4.84
CA VAL A 116 -5.81 -3.67 5.50
C VAL A 116 -5.72 -2.49 4.54
N LEU A 117 -6.86 -1.89 4.23
CA LEU A 117 -6.93 -0.68 3.42
C LEU A 117 -6.94 0.54 4.34
N LEU A 118 -6.01 1.45 4.08
CA LEU A 118 -5.81 2.69 4.82
C LEU A 118 -6.16 3.89 3.94
N ARG A 119 -6.78 4.91 4.54
CA ARG A 119 -6.97 6.24 3.95
C ARG A 119 -6.59 7.28 5.00
N GLY A 120 -5.59 8.11 4.71
CA GLY A 120 -5.06 9.09 5.68
C GLY A 120 -4.56 8.44 6.98
N GLY A 121 -3.92 7.27 6.88
CA GLY A 121 -3.41 6.51 8.02
C GLY A 121 -4.45 5.79 8.87
N ARG A 122 -5.74 5.85 8.52
CA ARG A 122 -6.84 5.17 9.21
C ARG A 122 -7.29 3.94 8.44
N GLU A 123 -7.52 2.84 9.14
CA GLU A 123 -8.16 1.66 8.56
C GLU A 123 -9.60 1.98 8.15
N ILE A 124 -9.92 1.71 6.89
CA ILE A 124 -11.27 1.87 6.32
C ILE A 124 -11.90 0.54 5.90
N ALA A 125 -11.08 -0.48 5.63
CA ALA A 125 -11.56 -1.82 5.33
C ALA A 125 -10.48 -2.86 5.64
N ARG A 126 -10.90 -4.10 5.88
CA ARG A 126 -10.00 -5.24 6.04
C ARG A 126 -10.56 -6.50 5.38
N GLN A 127 -9.66 -7.38 4.97
CA GLN A 127 -10.00 -8.70 4.46
C GLN A 127 -8.94 -9.71 4.88
N ALA A 128 -9.35 -10.78 5.55
CA ALA A 128 -8.46 -11.90 5.87
C ALA A 128 -8.35 -12.86 4.69
N GLY A 129 -7.19 -13.49 4.55
CA GLY A 129 -6.92 -14.53 3.54
C GLY A 129 -6.36 -13.98 2.23
N ALA A 130 -6.17 -14.91 1.29
CA ALA A 130 -5.55 -14.69 0.00
C ALA A 130 -6.62 -14.67 -1.11
N PRO A 131 -7.24 -13.51 -1.41
CA PRO A 131 -8.25 -13.43 -2.46
C PRO A 131 -7.65 -13.71 -3.84
N SER A 132 -8.47 -14.20 -4.76
CA SER A 132 -8.15 -14.14 -6.20
C SER A 132 -8.02 -12.69 -6.68
N ALA A 133 -7.40 -12.48 -7.85
CA ALA A 133 -7.28 -11.14 -8.44
C ALA A 133 -8.64 -10.44 -8.64
N ALA A 134 -9.68 -11.20 -9.00
CA ALA A 134 -11.03 -10.66 -9.17
C ALA A 134 -11.63 -10.19 -7.84
N GLN A 135 -11.52 -11.02 -6.80
CA GLN A 135 -11.99 -10.70 -5.44
C GLN A 135 -11.22 -9.52 -4.85
N LEU A 136 -9.90 -9.44 -5.09
CA LEU A 136 -9.08 -8.32 -4.64
C LEU A 136 -9.52 -7.00 -5.27
N ARG A 137 -9.77 -6.98 -6.58
CA ARG A 137 -10.28 -5.79 -7.28
C ARG A 137 -11.64 -5.37 -6.73
N GLN A 138 -12.55 -6.33 -6.50
CA GLN A 138 -13.88 -6.06 -5.95
C GLN A 138 -13.77 -5.45 -4.55
N PHE A 139 -12.98 -6.06 -3.66
CA PHE A 139 -12.73 -5.54 -2.32
C PHE A 139 -12.25 -4.09 -2.33
N VAL A 140 -11.28 -3.77 -3.19
CA VAL A 140 -10.76 -2.40 -3.34
C VAL A 140 -11.84 -1.44 -3.84
N GLN A 141 -12.64 -1.85 -4.82
CA GLN A 141 -13.71 -1.01 -5.38
C GLN A 141 -14.77 -0.69 -4.32
N ASP A 142 -15.27 -1.71 -3.62
CA ASP A 142 -16.30 -1.56 -2.60
C ASP A 142 -15.81 -0.67 -1.45
N ALA A 143 -14.59 -0.90 -0.98
CA ALA A 143 -14.02 -0.14 0.13
C ALA A 143 -13.71 1.32 -0.21
N LEU A 144 -13.48 1.66 -1.48
CA LEU A 144 -13.21 3.03 -1.91
C LEU A 144 -14.47 3.80 -2.33
N ALA A 145 -15.58 3.10 -2.60
CA ALA A 145 -16.87 3.70 -2.94
C ALA A 145 -17.63 4.25 -1.72
N GLY A 146 -17.30 3.77 -0.52
CA GLY A 146 -17.75 4.32 0.77
C GLY A 146 -16.95 5.53 1.24
#